data_AF-A0AAU1H2U1-F1
#
_entry.id   AF-A0AAU1H2U1-F1
#
_cell.length_a   1.000
_cell.length_b   1.000
_cell.length_c   1.000
_cell.angle_alpha   90.00
_cell.angle_beta   90.00
_cell.angle_gamma   90.00
#
_symmetry.space_group_name_H-M   'P 1'
#
loop_
_entity.id
_entity.type
_entity.pdbx_description
1 polymer ?
#
loop_
_entity_poly.entity_id
_entity_poly.type
_entity_poly.pdbx_seq_one_letter_code
_entity_poly.pdbx_strand_id
1 'polypeptide(L)'
;MGGMPLNNIPWWRWRSNVRSALHMLSDPVFHHECWLAGREGYGDVTDAVYRLVEDTWLDNWSAEKYVGTVFRDSGEAALVDVAVLRVLRIMHQVGADAPVSAYLEHHGWPEAVRAAREAHVLLATNDGEDPDVPPRSLDVLRIMTRS
;
A
#
# COMPACT_ATOMS: atom_id res chain seq x y z
N MET A 1 19.83 11.55 -10.82
CA MET A 1 20.25 10.54 -9.82
C MET A 1 19.56 9.25 -10.21
N GLY A 2 20.32 8.24 -10.62
CA GLY A 2 19.76 7.00 -11.16
C GLY A 2 19.07 6.21 -10.04
N GLY A 3 17.75 6.07 -10.14
CA GLY A 3 16.98 5.21 -9.24
C GLY A 3 17.58 3.81 -9.23
N MET A 4 17.83 3.26 -8.04
CA MET A 4 18.23 1.87 -7.93
C MET A 4 17.07 0.99 -8.39
N PRO A 5 17.30 0.08 -9.35
CA PRO A 5 16.24 -0.80 -9.82
C PRO A 5 15.71 -1.65 -8.66
N LEU A 6 14.39 -1.82 -8.62
CA LEU A 6 13.64 -2.54 -7.58
C LEU A 6 14.27 -3.87 -7.16
N ASN A 7 14.83 -4.62 -8.11
CA ASN A 7 15.47 -5.91 -7.89
C ASN A 7 16.77 -5.88 -7.06
N ASN A 8 17.31 -4.70 -6.74
CA ASN A 8 18.48 -4.56 -5.88
C ASN A 8 18.15 -4.58 -4.38
N ILE A 9 16.86 -4.51 -4.02
CA ILE A 9 16.41 -4.61 -2.64
C ILE A 9 16.27 -6.09 -2.27
N PRO A 10 16.82 -6.57 -1.15
CA PRO A 10 16.81 -8.00 -0.80
C PRO A 10 15.41 -8.63 -0.87
N TRP A 11 14.41 -7.94 -0.33
CA TRP A 11 13.02 -8.38 -0.30
C TRP A 11 12.13 -7.51 -1.21
N TRP A 12 12.60 -7.26 -2.43
CA TRP A 12 11.92 -6.40 -3.42
C TRP A 12 10.48 -6.82 -3.74
N ARG A 13 10.14 -8.12 -3.62
CA ARG A 13 8.77 -8.62 -3.81
C ARG A 13 7.83 -8.09 -2.74
N TRP A 14 8.25 -8.15 -1.48
CA TRP A 14 7.49 -7.61 -0.35
C TRP A 14 7.35 -6.10 -0.48
N ARG A 15 8.42 -5.40 -0.87
CA ARG A 15 8.35 -3.98 -1.18
C ARG A 15 7.33 -3.67 -2.28
N SER A 16 7.29 -4.48 -3.33
CA SER A 16 6.32 -4.32 -4.44
C SER A 16 4.88 -4.51 -3.96
N ASN A 17 4.63 -5.47 -3.07
CA ASN A 17 3.33 -5.70 -2.44
C ASN A 17 2.91 -4.50 -1.57
N VAL A 18 3.80 -4.04 -0.68
CA VAL A 18 3.56 -2.87 0.19
C VAL A 18 3.27 -1.62 -0.66
N ARG A 19 4.10 -1.33 -1.67
CA ARG A 19 3.90 -0.18 -2.56
C ARG A 19 2.59 -0.27 -3.33
N SER A 20 2.23 -1.45 -3.83
CA SER A 20 0.93 -1.65 -4.49
C SER A 20 -0.25 -1.37 -3.55
N ALA A 21 -0.19 -1.84 -2.31
CA ALA A 21 -1.24 -1.62 -1.33
C ALA A 21 -1.39 -0.12 -0.99
N LEU A 22 -0.27 0.54 -0.69
CA LEU A 22 -0.23 1.99 -0.42
C LEU A 22 -0.79 2.79 -1.60
N HIS A 23 -0.44 2.39 -2.82
CA HIS A 23 -0.93 3.05 -4.01
C HIS A 23 -2.45 2.97 -4.13
N MET A 24 -3.02 1.77 -4.00
CA MET A 24 -4.46 1.57 -4.06
C MET A 24 -5.20 2.34 -2.95
N LEU A 25 -4.66 2.35 -1.73
CA LEU A 25 -5.22 3.09 -0.59
C LEU A 25 -5.10 4.63 -0.73
N SER A 26 -4.22 5.09 -1.61
CA SER A 26 -3.91 6.52 -1.78
C SER A 26 -4.68 7.21 -2.90
N ASP A 27 -5.50 6.48 -3.66
CA ASP A 27 -6.13 6.97 -4.89
C ASP A 27 -7.66 7.03 -4.77
N PRO A 28 -8.24 8.21 -4.47
CA PRO A 28 -9.69 8.39 -4.41
C PRO A 28 -10.42 8.04 -5.70
N VAL A 29 -9.81 8.28 -6.87
CA VAL A 29 -10.43 7.95 -8.16
C VAL A 29 -10.54 6.43 -8.28
N PHE A 30 -9.46 5.71 -7.94
CA PHE A 30 -9.47 4.26 -7.87
C PHE A 30 -10.51 3.70 -6.89
N HIS A 31 -10.68 4.33 -5.72
CA HIS A 31 -11.71 3.91 -4.76
C HIS A 31 -13.12 3.95 -5.37
N HIS A 32 -13.44 4.97 -6.16
CA HIS A 32 -14.74 5.10 -6.81
C HIS A 32 -14.88 4.18 -8.03
N GLU A 33 -13.90 4.20 -8.93
CA GLU A 33 -13.98 3.50 -10.22
C GLU A 33 -13.71 2.00 -10.14
N CYS A 34 -13.03 1.55 -9.08
CA CYS A 34 -12.68 0.14 -8.90
C CYS A 34 -13.35 -0.46 -7.67
N TRP A 35 -13.12 0.06 -6.47
CA TRP A 35 -13.64 -0.56 -5.24
C TRP A 35 -15.16 -0.40 -5.10
N LEU A 36 -15.68 0.82 -5.15
CA LEU A 36 -17.14 1.05 -5.06
C LEU A 36 -17.90 0.50 -6.26
N ALA A 37 -17.28 0.50 -7.45
CA ALA A 37 -17.86 -0.08 -8.65
C ALA A 37 -17.82 -1.62 -8.66
N GLY A 38 -17.11 -2.26 -7.72
CA GLY A 38 -16.95 -3.72 -7.67
C GLY A 38 -16.19 -4.29 -8.87
N ARG A 39 -15.23 -3.53 -9.41
CA ARG A 39 -14.46 -3.94 -10.59
C ARG A 39 -13.56 -5.13 -10.26
N GLU A 40 -13.73 -6.22 -10.98
CA GLU A 40 -12.92 -7.42 -10.82
C GLU A 40 -11.42 -7.17 -11.09
N GLY A 41 -10.57 -7.99 -10.48
CA GLY A 41 -9.12 -7.98 -10.70
C GLY A 41 -8.33 -6.99 -9.83
N TYR A 42 -9.01 -6.20 -9.00
CA TYR A 42 -8.39 -5.26 -8.07
C TYR A 42 -8.60 -5.61 -6.59
N GLY A 43 -9.57 -6.47 -6.28
CA GLY A 43 -9.99 -6.73 -4.91
C GLY A 43 -10.68 -5.52 -4.30
N ASP A 44 -10.76 -5.48 -2.98
CA ASP A 44 -11.34 -4.38 -2.20
C ASP A 44 -10.33 -3.73 -1.21
N VAL A 45 -10.86 -2.92 -0.29
CA VAL A 45 -10.06 -2.28 0.78
C VAL A 45 -9.35 -3.35 1.61
N THR A 46 -10.05 -4.42 1.97
CA THR A 46 -9.54 -5.50 2.82
C THR A 46 -8.41 -6.26 2.10
N ASP A 47 -8.55 -6.55 0.81
CA ASP A 47 -7.46 -7.13 0.00
C ASP A 47 -6.21 -6.26 -0.04
N ALA A 48 -6.38 -4.93 -0.09
CA ALA A 48 -5.24 -4.00 -0.02
C ALA A 48 -4.60 -3.99 1.37
N VAL A 49 -5.39 -4.03 2.44
CA VAL A 49 -4.84 -4.12 3.80
C VAL A 49 -4.11 -5.43 4.03
N TYR A 50 -4.66 -6.56 3.60
CA TYR A 50 -3.96 -7.84 3.70
C TYR A 50 -2.61 -7.79 2.99
N ARG A 51 -2.57 -7.27 1.75
CA ARG A 51 -1.30 -7.10 1.03
C ARG A 51 -0.32 -6.16 1.71
N LEU A 52 -0.82 -5.16 2.43
CA LEU A 52 0.03 -4.22 3.17
C LEU A 52 0.75 -4.90 4.34
N VAL A 53 0.14 -5.91 4.98
CA VAL A 53 0.64 -6.46 6.25
C VAL A 53 1.04 -7.92 6.21
N GLU A 54 0.47 -8.76 5.34
CA GLU A 54 0.55 -10.23 5.43
C GLU A 54 2.00 -10.75 5.39
N ASP A 55 2.76 -10.41 4.35
CA ASP A 55 4.15 -10.88 4.22
C ASP A 55 5.09 -10.17 5.19
N THR A 56 4.80 -8.91 5.51
CA THR A 56 5.71 -8.01 6.25
C THR A 56 5.40 -7.88 7.74
N TRP A 57 4.28 -8.42 8.22
CA TRP A 57 3.84 -8.34 9.62
C TRP A 57 3.80 -6.91 10.17
N LEU A 58 3.48 -5.93 9.31
CA LEU A 58 3.46 -4.50 9.67
C LEU A 58 2.32 -4.15 10.63
N ASP A 59 1.37 -5.06 10.82
CA ASP A 59 0.34 -5.00 11.86
C ASP A 59 0.89 -5.27 13.26
N ASN A 60 2.00 -6.01 13.37
CA ASN A 60 2.61 -6.40 14.65
C ASN A 60 3.95 -5.73 14.91
N TRP A 61 4.63 -5.24 13.87
CA TRP A 61 5.97 -4.68 13.96
C TRP A 61 6.13 -3.41 13.13
N SER A 62 6.91 -2.46 13.65
CA SER A 62 7.30 -1.27 12.91
C SER A 62 8.11 -1.62 11.65
N ALA A 63 7.84 -0.86 10.59
CA ALA A 63 8.58 -0.84 9.34
C ALA A 63 10.10 -0.62 9.55
N GLU A 64 10.51 0.04 10.63
CA GLU A 64 11.92 0.29 10.95
C GLU A 64 12.74 -1.00 11.02
N LYS A 65 12.12 -2.11 11.44
CA LYS A 65 12.78 -3.43 11.48
C LYS A 65 13.18 -3.96 10.10
N TYR A 66 12.60 -3.41 9.04
CA TYR A 66 12.78 -3.84 7.66
C TYR A 66 13.62 -2.83 6.84
N VAL A 67 14.25 -1.87 7.50
CA VAL A 67 15.22 -0.96 6.86
C VAL A 67 16.45 -1.76 6.41
N GLY A 68 16.86 -1.54 5.17
CA GLY A 68 17.91 -2.29 4.49
C GLY A 68 17.44 -3.58 3.79
N THR A 69 16.20 -4.03 4.02
CA THR A 69 15.65 -5.26 3.40
C THR A 69 14.40 -5.03 2.55
N VAL A 70 13.42 -4.27 3.06
CA VAL A 70 12.18 -3.87 2.35
C VAL A 70 12.17 -2.36 2.10
N PHE A 71 12.59 -1.59 3.11
CA PHE A 71 12.68 -0.13 3.07
C PHE A 71 14.15 0.28 2.96
N ARG A 72 14.42 1.37 2.24
CA ARG A 72 15.80 1.83 1.99
C ARG A 72 16.40 2.51 3.20
N ASP A 73 15.61 3.31 3.87
CA ASP A 73 16.01 4.13 5.01
C ASP A 73 14.84 4.30 6.00
N SER A 74 15.15 4.93 7.13
CA SER A 74 14.16 5.22 8.18
C SER A 74 13.10 6.24 7.77
N GLY A 75 13.35 7.02 6.72
CA GLY A 75 12.36 7.95 6.17
C GLY A 75 11.22 7.21 5.47
N GLU A 76 11.55 6.22 4.64
CA GLU A 76 10.56 5.31 4.06
C GLU A 76 9.79 4.55 5.15
N ALA A 77 10.51 3.99 6.13
CA ALA A 77 9.89 3.23 7.20
C ALA A 77 8.90 4.08 8.03
N ALA A 78 9.29 5.30 8.40
CA ALA A 78 8.44 6.18 9.20
C ALA A 78 7.13 6.55 8.49
N LEU A 79 7.15 6.83 7.18
CA LEU A 79 5.93 7.12 6.43
C LEU A 79 5.02 5.89 6.31
N VAL A 80 5.62 4.72 6.09
CA VAL A 80 4.86 3.46 6.02
C VAL A 80 4.21 3.14 7.36
N ASP A 81 4.91 3.32 8.48
CA ASP A 81 4.33 3.12 9.83
C ASP A 81 3.12 4.02 10.07
N VAL A 82 3.20 5.30 9.67
CA VAL A 82 2.07 6.24 9.81
C VAL A 82 0.89 5.77 8.96
N ALA A 83 1.12 5.36 7.70
CA ALA A 83 0.06 4.88 6.82
C ALA A 83 -0.60 3.61 7.38
N VAL A 84 0.19 2.61 7.76
CA VAL A 84 -0.28 1.34 8.34
C VAL A 84 -1.12 1.58 9.60
N LEU A 85 -0.62 2.40 10.54
CA LEU A 85 -1.34 2.70 11.78
C LEU A 85 -2.72 3.33 11.50
N ARG A 86 -2.80 4.26 10.55
CA ARG A 86 -4.06 4.93 10.20
C ARG A 86 -5.04 3.94 9.57
N VAL A 87 -4.59 3.16 8.61
CA VAL A 87 -5.43 2.20 7.87
C VAL A 87 -5.93 1.10 8.80
N LEU A 88 -5.05 0.48 9.61
CA LEU A 88 -5.45 -0.58 10.53
C LEU A 88 -6.39 -0.09 11.63
N ARG A 89 -6.23 1.15 12.10
CA ARG A 89 -7.19 1.76 13.04
C ARG A 89 -8.59 1.84 12.43
N ILE A 90 -8.70 2.29 11.19
CA ILE A 90 -10.00 2.39 10.50
C ILE A 90 -10.57 1.00 10.26
N MET A 91 -9.77 0.05 9.79
CA MET A 91 -10.22 -1.34 9.59
C MET A 91 -10.72 -1.96 10.90
N HIS A 92 -10.06 -1.69 12.02
CA HIS A 92 -10.53 -2.17 13.32
C HIS A 92 -11.85 -1.51 13.76
N GLN A 93 -12.05 -0.23 13.47
CA GLN A 93 -13.26 0.53 13.83
C GLN A 93 -14.46 0.17 12.93
N VAL A 94 -14.22 -0.04 11.64
CA VAL A 94 -15.23 -0.31 10.62
C VAL A 94 -15.57 -1.81 10.57
N GLY A 95 -14.57 -2.68 10.73
CA GLY A 95 -14.70 -4.14 10.67
C GLY A 95 -14.39 -4.71 9.27
N ALA A 96 -13.68 -5.84 9.23
CA ALA A 96 -13.17 -6.45 7.99
C ALA A 96 -14.27 -6.83 6.98
N ASP A 97 -15.46 -7.21 7.46
CA ASP A 97 -16.61 -7.63 6.63
C ASP A 97 -17.50 -6.46 6.17
N ALA A 98 -17.17 -5.23 6.54
CA ALA A 98 -17.95 -4.05 6.17
C ALA A 98 -17.79 -3.73 4.67
N PRO A 99 -18.81 -3.14 4.03
CA PRO A 99 -18.71 -2.71 2.64
C PRO A 99 -17.68 -1.57 2.50
N VAL A 100 -17.07 -1.46 1.32
CA VAL A 100 -16.11 -0.39 0.96
C VAL A 100 -16.65 1.01 1.32
N SER A 101 -17.94 1.26 1.08
CA SER A 101 -18.56 2.56 1.39
C SER A 101 -18.38 2.97 2.85
N ALA A 102 -18.45 2.02 3.80
CA ALA A 102 -18.26 2.30 5.22
C ALA A 102 -16.84 2.78 5.55
N TYR A 103 -15.83 2.29 4.82
CA TYR A 103 -14.45 2.78 4.94
C TYR A 103 -14.31 4.20 4.38
N LEU A 104 -14.87 4.45 3.19
CA LEU A 104 -14.76 5.76 2.54
C LEU A 104 -15.54 6.87 3.26
N GLU A 105 -16.63 6.51 3.94
CA GLU A 105 -17.42 7.42 4.79
C GLU A 105 -16.78 7.65 6.17
N HIS A 106 -15.76 6.88 6.55
CA HIS A 106 -15.10 7.04 7.84
C HIS A 106 -14.39 8.39 7.92
N HIS A 107 -14.66 9.16 8.98
CA HIS A 107 -14.12 10.52 9.17
C HIS A 107 -12.59 10.62 9.10
N GLY A 108 -11.86 9.56 9.49
CA GLY A 108 -10.40 9.49 9.42
C GLY A 108 -9.82 8.98 8.10
N TRP A 109 -10.68 8.60 7.14
CA TRP A 109 -10.26 8.07 5.84
C TRP A 109 -9.41 9.06 5.04
N PRO A 110 -9.75 10.37 4.93
CA PRO A 110 -8.94 11.33 4.17
C PRO A 110 -7.48 11.39 4.66
N GLU A 111 -7.25 11.30 5.97
CA GLU A 111 -5.89 11.27 6.53
C GLU A 111 -5.16 9.95 6.24
N ALA A 112 -5.87 8.82 6.21
CA ALA A 112 -5.28 7.54 5.82
C ALA A 112 -4.85 7.56 4.35
N VAL A 113 -5.70 8.10 3.45
CA VAL A 113 -5.39 8.29 2.03
C VAL A 113 -4.15 9.16 1.87
N ARG A 114 -4.09 10.29 2.59
CA ARG A 114 -2.92 11.19 2.53
C ARG A 114 -1.64 10.52 3.02
N ALA A 115 -1.69 9.81 4.15
CA ALA A 115 -0.53 9.09 4.68
C ALA A 115 -0.05 7.99 3.72
N ALA A 116 -0.98 7.22 3.15
CA ALA A 116 -0.69 6.22 2.13
C ALA A 116 -0.05 6.85 0.89
N ARG A 117 -0.53 8.03 0.46
CA ARG A 117 0.02 8.77 -0.67
C ARG A 117 1.45 9.22 -0.42
N GLU A 118 1.72 9.82 0.74
CA GLU A 118 3.06 10.28 1.13
C GLU A 118 4.07 9.12 1.09
N ALA A 119 3.70 7.96 1.67
CA ALA A 119 4.52 6.75 1.64
C ALA A 119 4.70 6.19 0.21
N HIS A 120 3.62 6.02 -0.55
CA HIS A 120 3.67 5.51 -1.93
C HIS A 120 4.56 6.36 -2.83
N VAL A 121 4.39 7.69 -2.82
CA VAL A 121 5.16 8.61 -3.65
C VAL A 121 6.65 8.49 -3.35
N LEU A 122 7.04 8.43 -2.07
CA LEU A 122 8.44 8.26 -1.69
C LEU A 122 8.99 6.93 -2.20
N LEU A 123 8.28 5.81 -1.94
CA LEU A 123 8.71 4.48 -2.35
C LEU A 123 8.84 4.37 -3.88
N ALA A 124 7.83 4.83 -4.64
CA ALA A 124 7.81 4.80 -6.09
C ALA A 124 8.94 5.65 -6.70
N THR A 125 9.11 6.88 -6.21
CA THR A 125 10.18 7.78 -6.67
C THR A 125 11.55 7.16 -6.44
N ASN A 126 11.77 6.59 -5.25
CA ASN A 126 13.02 5.92 -4.93
C ASN A 126 13.26 4.72 -5.86
N ASP A 127 12.20 3.97 -6.18
CA ASP A 127 12.21 2.84 -7.12
C ASP A 127 12.39 3.25 -8.59
N GLY A 128 12.38 4.55 -8.88
CA GLY A 128 12.46 5.09 -10.24
C GLY A 128 11.19 4.89 -11.05
N GLU A 129 10.06 4.62 -10.39
CA GLU A 129 8.74 4.54 -11.01
C GLU A 129 7.99 5.87 -10.88
N ASP A 130 7.09 6.12 -11.83
CA ASP A 130 6.18 7.27 -11.78
C ASP A 130 5.00 6.96 -10.80
N PRO A 131 4.84 7.74 -9.71
CA PRO A 131 3.78 7.52 -8.72
C PRO A 131 2.38 7.89 -9.21
N ASP A 132 2.24 8.55 -10.36
CA ASP A 132 0.97 9.02 -10.92
C ASP A 132 0.38 8.04 -11.96
N VAL A 133 1.13 7.02 -12.36
CA VAL A 133 0.60 5.93 -13.19
C VAL A 133 -0.43 5.14 -12.37
N PRO A 134 -1.60 4.76 -12.91
CA PRO A 134 -2.62 4.04 -12.16
C PRO A 134 -2.16 2.70 -11.55
N PRO A 135 -2.83 2.23 -10.46
CA PRO A 135 -2.52 0.94 -9.85
C PRO A 135 -2.60 -0.23 -10.83
N ARG A 136 -1.63 -1.15 -10.72
CA ARG A 136 -1.63 -2.41 -11.47
C ARG A 136 -2.69 -3.36 -10.88
N SER A 137 -3.30 -4.18 -11.73
CA SER A 137 -4.22 -5.23 -11.28
C SER A 137 -3.50 -6.33 -10.50
N LEU A 138 -4.25 -7.09 -9.71
CA LEU A 138 -3.73 -8.20 -8.90
C LEU A 138 -3.07 -9.28 -9.75
N ASP A 139 -3.60 -9.53 -10.95
CA ASP A 139 -3.02 -10.49 -11.88
C ASP A 139 -1.66 -10.06 -12.39
N VAL A 140 -1.50 -8.79 -12.73
CA VAL A 140 -0.20 -8.24 -13.16
C VAL A 140 0.80 -8.31 -12.02
N LEU A 141 0.40 -7.94 -10.80
CA LEU A 141 1.26 -8.04 -9.63
C LEU A 141 1.70 -9.48 -9.37
N ARG A 142 0.77 -10.43 -9.43
CA ARG A 142 1.07 -11.87 -9.27
C ARG A 142 2.02 -12.39 -10.34
N ILE A 143 1.94 -11.89 -11.57
CA ILE A 143 2.90 -12.23 -12.64
C ILE A 143 4.27 -11.64 -12.32
N MET A 144 4.33 -10.38 -11.89
CA MET A 144 5.59 -9.68 -11.57
C MET A 144 6.30 -10.26 -10.34
N THR A 145 5.55 -10.76 -9.35
CA THR A 145 6.11 -11.30 -8.11
C THR A 145 6.27 -12.82 -8.11
N ARG A 146 5.85 -13.51 -9.19
CA ARG A 146 6.01 -14.96 -9.34
C ARG A 146 7.49 -15.39 -9.43
N SER A 147 7.74 -16.60 -8.96
CA SER A 147 9.03 -17.30 -8.96
C SER A 147 9.46 -17.75 -10.35
#